data_AF-A0A607IFW7-F1
#
_entry.id   AF-A0A607IFW7-F1
#
_cell.length_a   1.000
_cell.length_b   1.000
_cell.length_c   1.000
_cell.angle_alpha   90.00
_cell.angle_beta   90.00
_cell.angle_gamma   90.00
#
_symmetry.space_group_name_H-M   'P 1'
#
loop_
_entity.id
_entity.type
_entity.pdbx_description
1 polymer ?
#
loop_
_entity_poly.entity_id
_entity_poly.type
_entity_poly.pdbx_seq_one_letter_code
_entity_poly.pdbx_strand_id
1 'polypeptide(L)'
;MKRRTRIYYTPEQKAIIWDRYKQGDSLHDIARMFDRYHSSIMPTIHQTGGYRPPVRKRHRLALSLDEREEISRGLVAKRSIRDIAAKLSRAPSTISREVRRHGGAKQYRAAKADTAAWESALRPKPCKLIRSPTLCKIIAEKMHQDWSPEQIAGWLKRCYPDNQEMHVSHETIYKTLFIQTRGALKKELQQCLRSGRAVRRSRTSSLKGKGLGKIPKAIPISERPPEAADRAIPGHWEGDLIQGSKNSYIITLVERHSRFVMLAKIRDNKTITVISA
;
A
#
# COMPACT_ATOMS: atom_id res chain seq x y z
N MET A 1 10.85 -29.09 13.85
CA MET A 1 9.88 -28.00 13.52
C MET A 1 8.87 -28.50 12.49
N LYS A 2 7.57 -28.56 12.81
CA LYS A 2 6.53 -28.90 11.81
C LYS A 2 6.46 -27.80 10.76
N ARG A 3 6.85 -28.10 9.51
CA ARG A 3 6.81 -27.16 8.39
C ARG A 3 5.35 -26.91 8.01
N ARG A 4 4.83 -25.72 8.30
CA ARG A 4 3.46 -25.34 7.91
C ARG A 4 3.35 -25.29 6.38
N THR A 5 2.31 -25.92 5.83
CA THR A 5 2.05 -25.94 4.38
C THR A 5 1.67 -24.55 3.86
N ARG A 6 1.97 -24.32 2.56
CA ARG A 6 1.60 -23.08 1.86
C ARG A 6 0.08 -23.02 1.71
N ILE A 7 -0.50 -21.87 2.07
CA ILE A 7 -1.93 -21.60 1.89
C ILE A 7 -2.13 -20.68 0.69
N TYR A 8 -3.18 -20.98 -0.08
CA TYR A 8 -3.74 -20.08 -1.06
C TYR A 8 -5.03 -19.48 -0.48
N TYR A 9 -5.01 -18.18 -0.20
CA TYR A 9 -6.18 -17.50 0.32
C TYR A 9 -7.29 -17.40 -0.73
N THR A 10 -8.52 -17.75 -0.35
CA THR A 10 -9.70 -17.58 -1.19
C THR A 10 -9.97 -16.09 -1.46
N PRO A 11 -10.78 -15.74 -2.47
CA PRO A 11 -11.18 -14.35 -2.72
C PRO A 11 -11.81 -13.68 -1.49
N GLU A 12 -12.61 -14.41 -0.72
CA GLU A 12 -13.30 -13.94 0.49
C GLU A 12 -12.30 -13.67 1.61
N GLN A 13 -11.36 -14.60 1.83
CA GLN A 13 -10.29 -14.42 2.81
C GLN A 13 -9.40 -13.22 2.46
N LYS A 14 -9.07 -13.04 1.17
CA LYS A 14 -8.34 -11.84 0.70
C LYS A 14 -9.14 -10.57 0.93
N ALA A 15 -10.47 -10.60 0.77
CA ALA A 15 -11.32 -9.46 1.07
C ALA A 15 -11.25 -9.08 2.56
N ILE A 16 -11.34 -10.07 3.45
CA ILE A 16 -11.20 -9.87 4.91
C ILE A 16 -9.83 -9.27 5.26
N ILE A 17 -8.74 -9.81 4.69
CA ILE A 17 -7.38 -9.26 4.88
C ILE A 17 -7.34 -7.78 4.51
N TRP A 18 -7.93 -7.41 3.38
CA TRP A 18 -7.99 -6.01 2.94
C TRP A 18 -8.89 -5.12 3.81
N ASP A 19 -10.02 -5.65 4.29
CA ASP A 19 -10.93 -4.92 5.17
C ASP A 19 -10.25 -4.58 6.51
N ARG A 20 -9.62 -5.57 7.14
CA ARG A 20 -8.85 -5.39 8.38
C ARG A 20 -7.64 -4.48 8.19
N TYR A 21 -6.91 -4.64 7.09
CA TYR A 21 -5.79 -3.75 6.75
C TYR A 21 -6.27 -2.29 6.61
N LYS A 22 -7.41 -2.08 5.96
CA LYS A 22 -8.03 -0.76 5.82
C LYS A 22 -8.51 -0.20 7.16
N GLN A 23 -8.95 -1.04 8.09
CA GLN A 23 -9.30 -0.63 9.47
C GLN A 23 -8.07 -0.24 10.30
N GLY A 24 -6.86 -0.62 9.90
CA GLY A 24 -5.61 -0.23 10.57
C GLY A 24 -5.03 -1.33 11.46
N ASP A 25 -5.54 -2.55 11.32
CA ASP A 25 -4.97 -3.72 11.99
C ASP A 25 -3.56 -4.00 11.47
N SER A 26 -2.68 -4.46 12.36
CA SER A 26 -1.32 -4.79 11.95
C SER A 26 -1.32 -6.08 11.14
N LEU A 27 -0.32 -6.27 10.27
CA LEU A 27 -0.19 -7.54 9.53
C LEU A 27 -0.03 -8.74 10.48
N HIS A 28 0.48 -8.53 11.68
CA HIS A 28 0.57 -9.57 12.70
C HIS A 28 -0.81 -9.97 13.22
N ASP A 29 -1.66 -8.99 13.53
CA ASP A 29 -3.00 -9.23 14.05
C ASP A 29 -3.88 -9.92 13.00
N ILE A 30 -3.82 -9.43 11.77
CA ILE A 30 -4.56 -10.02 10.65
C ILE A 30 -4.11 -11.46 10.41
N ALA A 31 -2.80 -11.73 10.40
CA ALA A 31 -2.31 -13.09 10.17
C ALA A 31 -2.67 -14.05 11.31
N ARG A 32 -2.70 -13.55 12.56
CA ARG A 32 -3.10 -14.32 13.73
C ARG A 32 -4.55 -14.82 13.62
N MET A 33 -5.44 -14.06 12.98
CA MET A 33 -6.82 -14.49 12.69
C MET A 33 -6.89 -15.76 11.81
N PHE A 34 -5.85 -16.03 11.02
CA PHE A 34 -5.76 -17.22 10.17
C PHE A 34 -4.83 -18.31 10.74
N ASP A 35 -4.40 -18.18 12.01
CA ASP A 35 -3.30 -18.95 12.61
C ASP A 35 -2.08 -18.96 11.68
N ARG A 36 -1.61 -17.77 11.27
CA ARG A 36 -0.41 -17.60 10.46
C ARG A 36 0.44 -16.45 10.95
N TYR A 37 1.67 -16.42 10.42
CA TYR A 37 2.59 -15.30 10.61
C TYR A 37 2.38 -14.22 9.53
N HIS A 38 2.75 -12.98 9.83
CA HIS A 38 2.51 -11.82 8.97
C HIS A 38 3.08 -11.98 7.55
N SER A 39 4.17 -12.73 7.41
CA SER A 39 4.82 -13.00 6.12
C SER A 39 3.92 -13.74 5.13
N SER A 40 2.92 -14.50 5.61
CA SER A 40 1.97 -15.22 4.76
C SER A 40 0.97 -14.30 4.06
N ILE A 41 0.52 -13.24 4.73
CA ILE A 41 -0.45 -12.28 4.18
C ILE A 41 0.23 -11.10 3.48
N MET A 42 1.50 -10.82 3.82
CA MET A 42 2.28 -9.70 3.31
C MET A 42 2.23 -9.60 1.77
N PRO A 43 2.40 -10.69 0.99
CA PRO A 43 2.30 -10.62 -0.47
C PRO A 43 0.97 -10.06 -0.98
N THR A 44 -0.15 -10.36 -0.31
CA THR A 44 -1.50 -9.88 -0.70
C THR A 44 -1.58 -8.35 -0.68
N ILE A 45 -0.90 -7.71 0.26
CA ILE A 45 -0.87 -6.25 0.40
C ILE A 45 0.27 -5.63 -0.42
N HIS A 46 1.47 -6.21 -0.35
CA HIS A 46 2.67 -5.64 -0.96
C HIS A 46 2.70 -5.75 -2.49
N GLN A 47 2.12 -6.80 -3.07
CA GLN A 47 2.07 -6.97 -4.53
C GLN A 47 1.37 -5.80 -5.24
N THR A 48 0.48 -5.12 -4.53
CA THR A 48 -0.32 -3.99 -5.04
C THR A 48 0.10 -2.66 -4.39
N GLY A 49 1.26 -2.62 -3.72
CA GLY A 49 1.78 -1.42 -3.09
C GLY A 49 0.91 -0.87 -1.95
N GLY A 50 0.02 -1.69 -1.37
CA GLY A 50 -0.93 -1.27 -0.34
C GLY A 50 -2.23 -0.66 -0.89
N TYR A 51 -2.43 -0.70 -2.21
CA TYR A 51 -3.67 -0.30 -2.85
C TYR A 51 -4.59 -1.49 -3.07
N ARG A 52 -5.73 -1.53 -2.38
CA ARG A 52 -6.73 -2.58 -2.56
C ARG A 52 -7.17 -2.65 -4.03
N PRO A 53 -7.02 -3.80 -4.71
CA PRO A 53 -7.56 -3.97 -6.05
C PRO A 53 -9.07 -3.80 -6.07
N PRO A 54 -9.64 -3.20 -7.13
CA PRO A 54 -11.08 -3.16 -7.30
C PRO A 54 -11.63 -4.59 -7.40
N VAL A 55 -12.80 -4.82 -6.79
CA VAL A 55 -13.50 -6.09 -6.94
C VAL A 55 -13.89 -6.25 -8.40
N ARG A 56 -13.48 -7.35 -9.02
CA ARG A 56 -13.83 -7.66 -10.40
C ARG A 56 -15.32 -7.98 -10.48
N LYS A 57 -16.06 -7.25 -11.33
CA LYS A 57 -17.49 -7.48 -11.57
C LYS A 57 -17.70 -7.66 -13.06
N ARG A 58 -18.57 -8.60 -13.43
CA ARG A 58 -19.05 -8.73 -14.82
C ARG A 58 -20.17 -7.75 -15.06
N HIS A 59 -20.28 -7.31 -16.31
CA HIS A 59 -21.47 -6.62 -16.75
C HIS A 59 -22.66 -7.60 -16.76
N ARG A 60 -23.87 -7.14 -16.41
CA ARG A 60 -25.08 -7.97 -16.34
C ARG A 60 -25.42 -8.72 -17.64
N LEU A 61 -24.99 -8.18 -18.78
CA LEU A 61 -25.21 -8.78 -20.11
C LEU A 61 -24.06 -9.70 -20.56
N ALA A 62 -22.98 -9.81 -19.79
CA ALA A 62 -21.89 -10.71 -20.13
C ALA A 62 -22.31 -12.16 -19.85
N LEU A 63 -21.85 -13.08 -20.70
CA LEU A 63 -22.11 -14.50 -20.50
C LEU A 63 -21.53 -14.97 -19.15
N SER A 64 -22.28 -15.78 -18.42
CA SER A 64 -21.80 -16.49 -17.23
C SER A 64 -20.89 -17.66 -17.63
N LEU A 65 -20.26 -18.30 -16.65
CA LEU A 65 -19.52 -19.54 -16.90
C LEU A 65 -20.48 -20.64 -17.37
N ASP A 66 -21.61 -20.80 -16.69
CA ASP A 66 -22.63 -21.81 -17.01
C ASP A 66 -23.17 -21.65 -18.44
N GLU A 67 -23.44 -20.41 -18.87
CA GLU A 67 -23.84 -20.12 -20.24
C GLU A 67 -22.75 -20.51 -21.25
N ARG A 68 -21.47 -20.24 -20.93
CA ARG A 68 -20.34 -20.67 -21.78
C ARG A 68 -20.19 -22.18 -21.83
N GLU A 69 -20.44 -22.88 -20.72
CA GLU A 69 -20.44 -24.34 -20.69
C GLU A 69 -21.53 -24.91 -21.59
N GLU A 70 -22.73 -24.34 -21.54
CA GLU A 70 -23.83 -24.76 -22.39
C GLU A 70 -23.55 -24.52 -23.88
N ILE A 71 -22.89 -23.39 -24.23
CA ILE A 71 -22.37 -23.16 -25.58
C ILE A 71 -21.37 -24.25 -25.96
N SER A 72 -20.43 -24.57 -25.07
CA SER A 72 -19.41 -25.59 -25.33
C SER A 72 -20.02 -26.97 -25.57
N ARG A 73 -21.00 -27.38 -24.74
CA ARG A 73 -21.72 -28.66 -24.89
C ARG A 73 -22.56 -28.68 -26.17
N GLY A 74 -23.26 -27.58 -26.46
CA GLY A 74 -24.08 -27.44 -27.66
C GLY A 74 -23.28 -27.56 -28.96
N LEU A 75 -22.07 -26.99 -29.00
CA LEU A 75 -21.17 -27.10 -30.15
C LEU A 75 -20.66 -28.52 -30.35
N VAL A 76 -20.31 -29.23 -29.28
CA VAL A 76 -19.89 -30.65 -29.36
C VAL A 76 -21.05 -31.52 -29.84
N ALA A 77 -22.27 -31.24 -29.38
CA ALA A 77 -23.49 -31.89 -29.83
C ALA A 77 -23.95 -31.45 -31.25
N LYS A 78 -23.14 -30.66 -31.97
CA LYS A 78 -23.41 -30.14 -33.33
C LYS A 78 -24.74 -29.38 -33.46
N ARG A 79 -25.23 -28.75 -32.38
CA ARG A 79 -26.43 -27.91 -32.41
C ARG A 79 -26.18 -26.61 -33.16
N SER A 80 -27.21 -26.03 -33.77
CA SER A 80 -27.06 -24.75 -34.43
C SER A 80 -26.86 -23.62 -33.41
N ILE A 81 -26.20 -22.54 -33.83
CA ILE A 81 -26.01 -21.35 -32.98
C ILE A 81 -27.37 -20.76 -32.55
N ARG A 82 -28.40 -20.86 -33.39
CA ARG A 82 -29.75 -20.36 -33.08
C ARG A 82 -30.42 -21.19 -31.98
N ASP A 83 -30.25 -22.51 -32.00
CA ASP A 83 -30.82 -23.40 -30.97
C ASP A 83 -30.16 -23.17 -29.62
N ILE A 84 -28.82 -23.03 -29.60
CA ILE A 84 -28.06 -22.70 -28.39
C ILE A 84 -28.50 -21.34 -27.84
N ALA A 85 -28.66 -20.35 -28.72
CA ALA A 85 -29.08 -19.01 -28.34
C ALA A 85 -30.51 -18.98 -27.76
N ALA A 86 -31.45 -19.71 -28.38
CA ALA A 86 -32.82 -19.85 -27.89
C ALA A 86 -32.85 -20.50 -26.50
N LYS A 87 -32.10 -21.59 -26.29
CA LYS A 87 -32.01 -22.27 -24.98
C LYS A 87 -31.48 -21.34 -23.88
N LEU A 88 -30.50 -20.50 -24.21
CA LEU A 88 -29.87 -19.56 -23.28
C LEU A 88 -30.63 -18.23 -23.15
N SER A 89 -31.74 -18.03 -23.89
CA SER A 89 -32.42 -16.73 -23.97
C SER A 89 -31.47 -15.58 -24.34
N ARG A 90 -30.54 -15.83 -25.26
CA ARG A 90 -29.57 -14.86 -25.77
C ARG A 90 -29.76 -14.60 -27.26
N ALA A 91 -29.28 -13.45 -27.72
CA ALA A 91 -29.25 -13.17 -29.16
C ALA A 91 -28.29 -14.13 -29.87
N PRO A 92 -28.65 -14.70 -31.04
CA PRO A 92 -27.76 -15.57 -31.82
C PRO A 92 -26.43 -14.89 -32.19
N SER A 93 -26.44 -13.57 -32.38
CA SER A 93 -25.24 -12.78 -32.66
C SER A 93 -24.25 -12.77 -31.48
N THR A 94 -24.73 -12.83 -30.23
CA THR A 94 -23.88 -12.92 -29.03
C THR A 94 -23.11 -14.23 -29.02
N ILE A 95 -23.81 -15.35 -29.23
CA ILE A 95 -23.21 -16.69 -29.26
C ILE A 95 -22.24 -16.80 -30.44
N SER A 96 -22.63 -16.33 -31.63
CA SER A 96 -21.75 -16.33 -32.81
C SER A 96 -20.45 -15.55 -32.58
N ARG A 97 -20.52 -14.35 -32.00
CA ARG A 97 -19.33 -13.53 -31.69
C ARG A 97 -18.44 -14.17 -30.64
N GLU A 98 -19.04 -14.75 -29.60
CA GLU A 98 -18.31 -15.46 -28.55
C GLU A 98 -17.52 -16.65 -29.12
N VAL A 99 -18.20 -17.50 -29.89
CA VAL A 99 -17.58 -18.68 -30.50
C VAL A 99 -16.48 -18.28 -31.48
N ARG A 100 -16.73 -17.28 -32.34
CA ARG A 100 -15.74 -16.76 -33.28
C ARG A 100 -14.50 -16.21 -32.56
N ARG A 101 -14.67 -15.45 -31.48
CA ARG A 101 -13.57 -14.86 -30.70
C ARG A 101 -12.64 -15.93 -30.11
N HIS A 102 -13.17 -17.11 -29.78
CA HIS A 102 -12.45 -18.16 -29.07
C HIS A 102 -12.12 -19.37 -29.96
N GLY A 103 -11.80 -19.13 -31.25
CA GLY A 103 -11.27 -20.16 -32.16
C GLY A 103 -12.33 -20.96 -32.94
N GLY A 104 -13.60 -20.54 -32.89
CA GLY A 104 -14.67 -21.18 -33.63
C GLY A 104 -15.17 -22.48 -33.00
N ALA A 105 -16.14 -23.13 -33.65
CA ALA A 105 -16.88 -24.26 -33.09
C ALA A 105 -16.00 -25.45 -32.65
N LYS A 106 -14.90 -25.71 -33.37
CA LYS A 106 -14.01 -26.85 -33.10
C LYS A 106 -13.11 -26.63 -31.87
N GLN A 107 -12.65 -25.38 -31.67
CA GLN A 107 -11.66 -25.04 -30.63
C GLN A 107 -12.27 -24.41 -29.39
N TYR A 108 -13.55 -24.00 -29.45
CA TYR A 108 -14.23 -23.35 -28.33
C TYR A 108 -14.19 -24.22 -27.06
N ARG A 109 -13.77 -23.60 -25.95
CA ARG A 109 -13.78 -24.21 -24.60
C ARG A 109 -14.25 -23.17 -23.58
N ALA A 110 -15.29 -23.53 -22.83
CA ALA A 110 -15.92 -22.63 -21.86
C ALA A 110 -14.94 -22.00 -20.87
N ALA A 111 -14.14 -22.82 -20.17
CA ALA A 111 -13.20 -22.36 -19.15
C ALA A 111 -12.14 -21.38 -19.70
N LYS A 112 -11.65 -21.62 -20.92
CA LYS A 112 -10.67 -20.72 -21.58
C LYS A 112 -11.33 -19.41 -21.99
N ALA A 113 -12.52 -19.47 -22.59
CA ALA A 113 -13.29 -18.29 -22.97
C ALA A 113 -13.63 -17.44 -21.73
N ASP A 114 -14.01 -18.08 -20.63
CA ASP A 114 -14.35 -17.43 -19.37
C ASP A 114 -13.15 -16.72 -18.72
N THR A 115 -11.99 -17.39 -18.68
CA THR A 115 -10.73 -16.79 -18.21
C THR A 115 -10.34 -15.60 -19.07
N ALA A 116 -10.36 -15.75 -20.39
CA ALA A 116 -10.02 -14.67 -21.33
C ALA A 116 -10.98 -13.47 -21.22
N ALA A 117 -12.26 -13.72 -20.95
CA ALA A 117 -13.24 -12.67 -20.72
C ALA A 117 -12.91 -11.87 -19.44
N TRP A 118 -12.52 -12.54 -18.36
CA TRP A 118 -12.07 -11.89 -17.12
C TRP A 118 -10.78 -11.08 -17.31
N GLU A 119 -9.83 -11.59 -18.07
CA GLU A 119 -8.57 -10.89 -18.38
C GLU A 119 -8.83 -9.65 -19.25
N SER A 120 -9.64 -9.79 -20.29
CA SER A 120 -10.01 -8.69 -21.18
C SER A 120 -10.81 -7.60 -20.46
N ALA A 121 -11.60 -7.97 -19.44
CA ALA A 121 -12.35 -7.03 -18.62
C ALA A 121 -11.44 -6.08 -17.81
N LEU A 122 -10.17 -6.40 -17.60
CA LEU A 122 -9.22 -5.52 -16.92
C LEU A 122 -8.98 -4.21 -17.67
N ARG A 123 -9.10 -4.21 -19.00
CA ARG A 123 -8.89 -3.04 -19.89
C ARG A 123 -7.74 -2.13 -19.41
N PRO A 124 -6.52 -2.68 -19.26
CA PRO A 124 -5.42 -1.93 -18.68
C PRO A 124 -5.12 -0.71 -19.54
N LYS A 125 -5.14 0.48 -18.93
CA LYS A 125 -4.69 1.71 -19.58
C LYS A 125 -3.23 1.97 -19.20
N PRO A 126 -2.35 2.33 -20.15
CA PRO A 126 -0.99 2.72 -19.83
C PRO A 126 -1.00 3.89 -18.85
N CYS A 127 -0.16 3.81 -17.81
CA CYS A 127 0.00 4.89 -16.85
C CYS A 127 0.56 6.14 -17.56
N LYS A 128 0.09 7.33 -17.19
CA LYS A 128 0.57 8.61 -17.74
C LYS A 128 2.10 8.74 -17.71
N LEU A 129 2.71 8.34 -16.60
CA LEU A 129 4.17 8.40 -16.42
C LEU A 129 4.93 7.48 -17.39
N ILE A 130 4.37 6.32 -17.76
CA ILE A 130 4.99 5.44 -18.76
C ILE A 130 5.03 6.14 -20.13
N ARG A 131 4.00 6.92 -20.44
CA ARG A 131 3.87 7.64 -21.71
C ARG A 131 4.69 8.93 -21.78
N SER A 132 5.24 9.40 -20.66
CA SER A 132 5.97 10.67 -20.60
C SER A 132 7.32 10.49 -19.89
N PRO A 133 8.37 10.06 -20.62
CA PRO A 133 9.72 9.90 -20.07
C PRO A 133 10.28 11.21 -19.49
N THR A 134 9.99 12.34 -20.13
CA THR A 134 10.39 13.68 -19.67
C THR A 134 9.84 13.99 -18.28
N LEU A 135 8.56 13.71 -18.06
CA LEU A 135 7.92 13.90 -16.76
C LEU A 135 8.54 12.98 -15.69
N CYS A 136 8.86 11.72 -16.03
CA CYS A 136 9.57 10.82 -15.12
C CYS A 136 10.95 11.33 -14.74
N LYS A 137 11.71 11.88 -15.69
CA LYS A 137 13.04 12.44 -15.44
C LYS A 137 12.96 13.60 -14.43
N ILE A 138 12.04 14.54 -14.65
CA ILE A 138 11.83 15.69 -13.75
C ILE A 138 11.43 15.22 -12.34
N ILE A 139 10.50 14.26 -12.25
CA ILE A 139 10.10 13.71 -10.95
C ILE A 139 11.29 13.08 -10.24
N ALA A 140 12.11 12.28 -10.93
CA ALA A 140 13.28 11.65 -10.35
C ALA A 140 14.31 12.68 -9.85
N GLU A 141 14.62 13.71 -10.66
CA GLU A 141 15.52 14.80 -10.27
C GLU A 141 15.04 15.54 -9.02
N LYS A 142 13.74 15.88 -8.95
CA LYS A 142 13.18 16.53 -7.76
C LYS A 142 13.17 15.62 -6.54
N MET A 143 12.92 14.33 -6.71
CA MET A 143 13.00 13.37 -5.60
C MET A 143 14.42 13.23 -5.06
N HIS A 144 15.46 13.27 -5.92
CA HIS A 144 16.85 13.30 -5.47
C HIS A 144 17.23 14.58 -4.71
N GLN A 145 16.43 15.64 -4.84
CA GLN A 145 16.55 16.88 -4.06
C GLN A 145 15.68 16.85 -2.79
N ASP A 146 15.21 15.67 -2.36
CA ASP A 146 14.34 15.46 -1.19
C ASP A 146 12.95 16.12 -1.25
N TRP A 147 12.47 16.41 -2.47
CA TRP A 147 11.10 16.89 -2.65
C TRP A 147 10.11 15.74 -2.45
N SER A 148 9.09 15.99 -1.63
CA SER A 148 7.97 15.05 -1.49
C SER A 148 7.12 15.01 -2.77
N PRO A 149 6.46 13.87 -3.08
CA PRO A 149 5.54 13.78 -4.21
C PRO A 149 4.46 14.87 -4.27
N GLU A 150 4.02 15.37 -3.11
CA GLU A 150 3.07 16.48 -3.01
C GLU A 150 3.68 17.81 -3.44
N GLN A 151 4.89 18.12 -2.97
CA GLN A 151 5.63 19.31 -3.42
C GLN A 151 5.91 19.26 -4.93
N ILE A 152 6.28 18.10 -5.46
CA ILE A 152 6.55 17.91 -6.90
C ILE A 152 5.28 18.18 -7.71
N ALA A 153 4.14 17.58 -7.32
CA ALA A 153 2.86 17.80 -8.00
C ALA A 153 2.44 19.29 -7.99
N GLY A 154 2.60 19.96 -6.85
CA GLY A 154 2.30 21.39 -6.72
C GLY A 154 3.25 22.27 -7.55
N TRP A 155 4.55 21.94 -7.56
CA TRP A 155 5.55 22.65 -8.36
C TRP A 155 5.29 22.50 -9.87
N LEU A 156 4.99 21.29 -10.34
CA LEU A 156 4.65 21.04 -11.74
C LEU A 156 3.44 21.87 -12.20
N LYS A 157 2.41 21.99 -11.36
CA LYS A 157 1.23 22.81 -11.67
C LYS A 157 1.57 24.29 -11.81
N ARG A 158 2.50 24.81 -11.00
CA ARG A 158 2.93 26.22 -11.04
C ARG A 158 3.88 26.52 -12.21
N CYS A 159 4.80 25.61 -12.51
CA CYS A 159 5.80 25.82 -13.57
C CYS A 159 5.24 25.58 -14.98
N TYR A 160 4.17 24.79 -15.10
CA TYR A 160 3.57 24.44 -16.38
C TYR A 160 2.07 24.73 -16.40
N PRO A 161 1.60 25.96 -16.09
CA PRO A 161 0.18 26.24 -15.91
C PRO A 161 -0.69 25.83 -17.11
N ASP A 162 -0.20 26.07 -18.33
CA ASP A 162 -0.95 25.82 -19.58
C ASP A 162 -0.70 24.43 -20.17
N ASN A 163 0.24 23.65 -19.62
CA ASN A 163 0.56 22.32 -20.13
C ASN A 163 0.06 21.22 -19.18
N GLN A 164 -1.18 20.77 -19.44
CA GLN A 164 -1.81 19.69 -18.68
C GLN A 164 -1.08 18.34 -18.78
N GLU A 165 -0.28 18.12 -19.82
CA GLU A 165 0.51 16.89 -19.93
C GLU A 165 1.60 16.81 -18.85
N MET A 166 2.09 17.95 -18.37
CA MET A 166 3.06 18.03 -17.28
C MET A 166 2.45 17.91 -15.89
N HIS A 167 1.12 18.00 -15.77
CA HIS A 167 0.45 17.89 -14.48
C HIS A 167 0.27 16.44 -14.04
N VAL A 168 0.66 16.11 -12.82
CA VAL A 168 0.42 14.79 -12.23
C VAL A 168 0.03 14.94 -10.76
N SER A 169 -0.97 14.16 -10.33
CA SER A 169 -1.31 14.09 -8.91
C SER A 169 -0.24 13.35 -8.13
N HIS A 170 0.05 13.80 -6.92
CA HIS A 170 0.97 13.13 -5.99
C HIS A 170 0.57 11.67 -5.72
N GLU A 171 -0.72 11.32 -5.75
CA GLU A 171 -1.17 9.92 -5.63
C GLU A 171 -0.77 9.07 -6.85
N THR A 172 -0.62 9.68 -8.03
CA THR A 172 -0.09 8.95 -9.21
C THR A 172 1.40 8.66 -9.06
N ILE A 173 2.16 9.61 -8.49
CA ILE A 173 3.57 9.40 -8.14
C ILE A 173 3.68 8.28 -7.09
N TYR A 174 2.94 8.37 -5.98
CA TYR A 174 2.92 7.31 -4.95
C TYR A 174 2.52 5.94 -5.49
N LYS A 175 1.43 5.86 -6.29
CA LYS A 175 1.01 4.59 -6.92
C LYS A 175 2.10 4.00 -7.80
N THR A 176 2.84 4.84 -8.51
CA THR A 176 3.90 4.39 -9.42
C THR A 176 5.14 3.93 -8.65
N LEU A 177 5.47 4.59 -7.55
CA LEU A 177 6.54 4.16 -6.65
C LEU A 177 6.19 2.83 -5.94
N PHE A 178 4.98 2.69 -5.40
CA PHE A 178 4.60 1.51 -4.60
C PHE A 178 4.20 0.31 -5.46
N ILE A 179 3.70 0.51 -6.68
CA ILE A 179 3.31 -0.58 -7.59
C ILE A 179 4.40 -0.75 -8.64
N GLN A 180 5.39 -1.58 -8.32
CA GLN A 180 6.57 -1.82 -9.17
C GLN A 180 6.23 -2.33 -10.58
N THR A 181 5.13 -3.08 -10.74
CA THR A 181 4.67 -3.56 -12.05
C THR A 181 4.25 -2.44 -13.00
N ARG A 182 4.16 -1.18 -12.54
CA ARG A 182 3.95 -0.02 -13.42
C ARG A 182 5.20 0.40 -14.18
N GLY A 183 6.40 0.07 -13.71
CA GLY A 183 7.66 0.25 -14.44
C GLY A 183 8.04 1.68 -14.86
N ALA A 184 7.32 2.72 -14.42
CA ALA A 184 7.58 4.09 -14.88
C ALA A 184 8.65 4.84 -14.07
N LEU A 185 8.86 4.46 -12.80
CA LEU A 185 9.85 5.06 -11.91
C LEU A 185 10.72 3.96 -11.30
N LYS A 186 12.02 4.25 -11.12
CA LYS A 186 12.96 3.30 -10.51
C LYS A 186 12.61 3.05 -9.05
N LYS A 187 12.82 1.81 -8.59
CA LYS A 187 12.55 1.39 -7.20
C LYS A 187 13.38 2.18 -6.17
N GLU A 188 14.59 2.57 -6.52
CA GLU A 188 15.52 3.32 -5.66
C GLU A 188 14.94 4.65 -5.18
N LEU A 189 14.08 5.28 -5.98
CA LEU A 189 13.41 6.54 -5.62
C LEU A 189 12.52 6.40 -4.37
N GLN A 190 12.15 5.19 -3.96
CA GLN A 190 11.47 4.97 -2.67
C GLN A 190 12.32 5.42 -1.47
N GLN A 191 13.65 5.39 -1.58
CA GLN A 191 14.56 5.81 -0.52
C GLN A 191 14.51 7.32 -0.28
N CYS A 192 14.21 8.11 -1.32
CA CYS A 192 14.01 9.55 -1.23
C CYS A 192 12.68 9.93 -0.54
N LEU A 193 11.80 8.96 -0.25
CA LEU A 193 10.61 9.25 0.54
C LEU A 193 11.00 9.43 2.00
N ARG A 194 10.62 10.56 2.62
CA ARG A 194 10.84 10.85 4.05
C ARG A 194 10.48 9.72 5.02
N SER A 195 9.48 8.91 4.66
CA SER A 195 9.04 7.78 5.49
C SER A 195 9.77 6.46 5.22
N GLY A 196 10.56 6.37 4.14
CA GLY A 196 11.24 5.15 3.68
C GLY A 196 10.30 3.98 3.32
N ARG A 197 8.99 4.23 3.25
CA ARG A 197 7.99 3.16 3.08
C ARG A 197 8.00 2.65 1.65
N ALA A 198 8.00 1.32 1.49
CA ALA A 198 7.81 0.67 0.20
C ALA A 198 6.32 0.43 -0.16
N VAL A 199 5.41 0.61 0.80
CA VAL A 199 3.99 0.28 0.70
C VAL A 199 3.13 1.35 1.38
N ARG A 200 1.99 1.68 0.77
CA ARG A 200 1.00 2.59 1.35
C ARG A 200 0.36 1.96 2.58
N ARG A 201 0.47 2.61 3.73
CA ARG A 201 -0.27 2.23 4.94
C ARG A 201 -1.69 2.78 4.91
N SER A 202 -2.61 2.08 5.58
CA SER A 202 -3.95 2.62 5.83
C SER A 202 -3.86 3.94 6.60
N ARG A 203 -4.76 4.88 6.29
CA ARG A 203 -4.89 6.16 7.00
C ARG A 203 -5.32 5.97 8.46
N THR A 204 -6.05 4.89 8.76
CA THR A 204 -6.50 4.57 10.12
C THR A 204 -5.47 3.77 10.90
N SER A 205 -4.36 3.36 10.26
CA SER A 205 -3.27 2.65 10.93
C SER A 205 -2.61 3.59 11.95
N SER A 206 -2.98 3.44 13.22
CA SER A 206 -2.39 4.16 14.33
C SER A 206 -1.73 3.21 15.32
N LEU A 207 -0.64 3.68 15.93
CA LEU A 207 -0.05 3.04 17.12
C LEU A 207 -0.77 3.48 18.40
N LYS A 208 -1.59 4.53 18.33
CA LYS A 208 -2.35 5.05 19.48
C LYS A 208 -3.27 3.96 20.03
N GLY A 209 -3.23 3.77 21.35
CA GLY A 209 -4.03 2.75 22.04
C GLY A 209 -3.43 1.34 22.05
N LYS A 210 -2.39 1.05 21.25
CA LYS A 210 -1.77 -0.29 21.19
C LYS A 210 -0.65 -0.52 22.23
N GLY A 211 -0.46 0.40 23.17
CA GLY A 211 0.63 0.36 24.17
C GLY A 211 2.04 0.58 23.60
N LEU A 212 2.21 0.55 22.28
CA LEU A 212 3.48 0.78 21.59
C LEU A 212 3.78 2.28 21.46
N GLY A 213 5.02 2.67 21.79
CA GLY A 213 5.48 4.07 21.69
C GLY A 213 5.06 4.97 22.86
N LYS A 214 4.49 4.41 23.93
CA LYS A 214 4.32 5.11 25.20
C LYS A 214 5.55 4.87 26.08
N ILE A 215 6.08 5.93 26.68
CA ILE A 215 7.08 5.81 27.74
C ILE A 215 6.37 5.18 28.96
N PRO A 216 6.78 3.98 29.42
CA PRO A 216 6.15 3.34 30.58
C PRO A 216 6.26 4.23 31.82
N LYS A 217 5.17 4.40 32.57
CA LYS A 217 5.10 5.25 33.78
C LYS A 217 5.56 6.70 33.53
N ALA A 218 5.35 7.23 32.32
CA ALA A 218 5.63 8.63 32.04
C ALA A 218 4.74 9.54 32.88
N ILE A 219 5.37 10.41 33.65
CA ILE A 219 4.68 11.49 34.37
C ILE A 219 4.39 12.59 33.32
N PRO A 220 3.12 12.94 33.09
CA PRO A 220 2.77 13.98 32.13
C PRO A 220 3.30 15.34 32.58
N ILE A 221 3.54 16.21 31.60
CA ILE A 221 4.01 17.59 31.82
C ILE A 221 3.08 18.38 32.76
N SER A 222 1.80 18.06 32.79
CA SER A 222 0.80 18.67 33.66
C SER A 222 0.95 18.32 35.14
N GLU A 223 1.63 17.22 35.47
CA GLU A 223 1.88 16.79 36.86
C GLU A 223 3.17 17.39 37.44
N ARG A 224 3.83 18.29 36.70
CA ARG A 224 5.03 19.00 37.19
C ARG A 224 4.63 19.96 38.32
N PRO A 225 5.48 20.15 39.35
CA PRO A 225 5.27 21.19 40.34
C PRO A 225 5.16 22.58 39.67
N PRO A 226 4.25 23.46 40.12
CA PRO A 226 4.09 24.81 39.56
C PRO A 226 5.38 25.62 39.55
N GLU A 227 6.24 25.41 40.55
CA GLU A 227 7.55 26.05 40.73
C GLU A 227 8.52 25.71 39.59
N ALA A 228 8.31 24.58 38.91
CA ALA A 228 9.09 24.25 37.73
C ALA A 228 8.65 25.07 36.50
N ALA A 229 7.45 25.64 36.46
CA ALA A 229 6.91 26.31 35.27
C ALA A 229 7.46 27.73 35.07
N ASP A 230 7.57 28.51 36.14
CA ASP A 230 7.98 29.92 36.12
C ASP A 230 9.50 30.11 35.97
N ARG A 231 10.29 29.04 36.20
CA ARG A 231 11.76 29.05 36.18
C ARG A 231 12.36 30.04 37.17
N ALA A 232 11.64 30.39 38.23
CA ALA A 232 12.07 31.40 39.20
C ALA A 232 13.09 30.86 40.21
N ILE A 233 13.11 29.54 40.44
CA ILE A 233 13.96 28.90 41.45
C ILE A 233 15.07 28.07 40.76
N PRO A 234 16.36 28.30 41.12
CA PRO A 234 17.46 27.45 40.69
C PRO A 234 17.32 26.00 41.20
N GLY A 235 17.73 25.03 40.37
CA GLY A 235 17.80 23.62 40.75
C GLY A 235 16.80 22.71 40.03
N HIS A 236 15.96 23.26 39.17
CA HIS A 236 15.16 22.48 38.23
C HIS A 236 15.95 22.17 36.97
N TRP A 237 16.19 20.89 36.70
CA TRP A 237 16.95 20.44 35.53
C TRP A 237 16.04 19.85 34.46
N GLU A 238 16.29 20.20 33.21
CA GLU A 238 15.67 19.62 32.03
C GLU A 238 16.67 18.69 31.35
N GLY A 239 16.30 17.41 31.23
CA GLY A 239 17.15 16.36 30.70
C GLY A 239 16.70 15.88 29.33
N ASP A 240 17.51 16.06 28.29
CA ASP A 240 17.28 15.45 26.98
C ASP A 240 18.37 14.44 26.64
N LEU A 241 17.99 13.35 25.96
CA LEU A 241 18.91 12.34 25.46
C LEU A 241 19.13 12.53 23.96
N ILE A 242 20.37 12.81 23.57
CA ILE A 242 20.78 12.86 22.17
C ILE A 242 21.31 11.48 21.77
N GLN A 243 20.67 10.89 20.78
CA GLN A 243 21.14 9.66 20.14
C GLN A 243 21.77 9.97 18.78
N GLY A 244 23.06 9.68 18.66
CA GLY A 244 23.81 9.80 17.42
C GLY A 244 23.82 8.51 16.60
N SER A 245 24.50 8.56 15.45
CA SER A 245 24.81 7.36 14.66
C SER A 245 25.71 6.41 15.45
N LYS A 246 25.76 5.13 15.04
CA LYS A 246 26.58 4.07 15.66
C LYS A 246 26.27 3.82 17.14
N ASN A 247 25.02 4.03 17.59
CA ASN A 247 24.61 3.83 18.99
C ASN A 247 25.46 4.65 19.97
N SER A 248 25.71 5.92 19.65
CA SER A 248 26.32 6.88 20.55
C SER A 248 25.25 7.70 21.27
N TYR A 249 25.51 8.03 22.54
CA TYR A 249 24.51 8.65 23.41
C TYR A 249 25.14 9.74 24.26
N ILE A 250 24.49 10.90 24.32
CA ILE A 250 24.85 12.02 25.19
C ILE A 250 23.60 12.44 25.94
N ILE A 251 23.67 12.49 27.27
CA ILE A 251 22.65 13.16 28.07
C ILE A 251 23.00 14.65 28.15
N THR A 252 21.98 15.48 28.02
CA THR A 252 22.05 16.91 28.24
C THR A 252 21.25 17.24 29.48
N LEU A 253 21.82 18.02 30.39
CA LEU A 253 21.16 18.51 31.59
C LEU A 253 21.24 20.03 31.57
N VAL A 254 20.10 20.68 31.45
CA VAL A 254 20.00 22.14 31.39
C VAL A 254 19.29 22.64 32.64
N GLU A 255 19.98 23.43 33.46
CA GLU A 255 19.37 24.08 34.62
C GLU A 255 18.45 25.21 34.12
N ARG A 256 17.17 25.20 34.52
CA ARG A 256 16.13 26.00 33.84
C ARG A 256 16.17 27.49 34.17
N HIS A 257 16.76 27.89 35.30
CA HIS A 257 16.93 29.29 35.69
C HIS A 257 18.19 29.93 35.06
N SER A 258 19.37 29.41 35.40
CA SER A 258 20.70 29.87 34.95
C SER A 258 21.06 29.50 33.52
N ARG A 259 20.37 28.51 32.92
CA ARG A 259 20.71 27.92 31.62
C ARG A 259 22.09 27.26 31.56
N PHE A 260 22.65 26.93 32.73
CA PHE A 260 23.87 26.14 32.78
C PHE A 260 23.62 24.75 32.16
N VAL A 261 24.51 24.32 31.26
CA VAL A 261 24.38 23.08 30.49
C VAL A 261 25.50 22.13 30.87
N MET A 262 25.14 20.89 31.21
CA MET A 262 26.07 19.78 31.33
C MET A 262 25.80 18.75 30.24
N LEU A 263 26.88 18.23 29.65
CA LEU A 263 26.83 17.18 28.63
C LEU A 263 27.66 16.01 29.13
N ALA A 264 27.05 14.83 29.20
CA ALA A 264 27.76 13.61 29.57
C ALA A 264 27.55 12.52 28.52
N LYS A 265 28.64 11.89 28.09
CA LYS A 265 28.58 10.73 27.21
C LYS A 265 28.21 9.50 28.04
N ILE A 266 27.19 8.78 27.60
CA ILE A 266 26.74 7.54 28.26
C ILE A 266 26.90 6.34 27.34
N ARG A 267 26.90 5.15 27.94
CA ARG A 267 27.14 3.88 27.24
C ARG A 267 25.96 3.44 26.39
N ASP A 268 24.74 3.55 26.91
CA ASP A 268 23.51 3.13 26.22
C ASP A 268 22.30 4.01 26.61
N ASN A 269 21.18 3.84 25.92
CA ASN A 269 19.93 4.58 26.14
C ASN A 269 18.97 3.89 27.12
N LYS A 270 19.45 2.96 27.95
CA LYS A 270 18.60 2.30 28.94
C LYS A 270 18.33 3.25 30.09
N THR A 271 17.10 3.19 30.61
CA THR A 271 16.64 4.02 31.73
C THR A 271 17.60 3.99 32.92
N ILE A 272 18.14 2.82 33.26
CA ILE A 272 19.09 2.68 34.39
C ILE A 272 20.34 3.52 34.17
N THR A 273 20.94 3.43 32.97
CA THR A 273 22.17 4.15 32.62
C THR A 273 21.95 5.65 32.51
N VAL A 274 20.78 6.08 32.01
CA VAL A 274 20.42 7.50 31.90
C VAL A 274 20.18 8.13 33.28
N ILE A 275 19.54 7.41 34.21
CA ILE A 275 19.27 7.92 35.57
C ILE A 275 20.54 7.94 36.44
N SER A 276 21.49 7.03 36.20
CA SER A 276 22.72 6.92 36.99
C SER A 276 23.84 7.88 36.57
N ALA A 277 23.69 8.58 35.45
CA ALA A 277 24.70 9.46 34.86
C ALA A 277 24.57 10.89 35.39
#